data_AF-A0A847DWH8-F1
#
_entry.id   AF-A0A847DWH8-F1
#
_cell.length_a   1.000
_cell.length_b   1.000
_cell.length_c   1.000
_cell.angle_alpha   90.00
_cell.angle_beta   90.00
_cell.angle_gamma   90.00
#
_symmetry.space_group_name_H-M   'P 1'
#
loop_
_entity.id
_entity.type
_entity.pdbx_description
1 polymer ?
#
loop_
_entity_poly.entity_id
_entity_poly.type
_entity_poly.pdbx_seq_one_letter_code
_entity_poly.pdbx_strand_id
1 'polypeptide(L)'
;FWGSFDLAVTRFSGRRAPLHPGGVPHLPDAVTREAYSHEVSSAGFWPGGGTVDFAAFYSYAYPAPAGFAEARVEPAAAYYDQNLGEFVLPYDAVREASDPAQTLLAFLESTYRAAADLGGWDREALECAEGEPRKPRLV
;
A
#
# COMPACT_ATOMS: atom_id res chain seq x y z
N PHE A 1 -1.11 -18.15 -6.36
CA PHE A 1 -0.95 -17.37 -5.12
C PHE A 1 0.47 -16.85 -5.12
N TRP A 2 0.60 -15.53 -5.12
CA TRP A 2 1.84 -14.78 -5.20
C TRP A 2 2.78 -15.27 -4.10
N GLY A 3 4.11 -15.25 -4.29
CA GLY A 3 5.11 -15.69 -3.30
C GLY A 3 5.17 -14.84 -2.02
N SER A 4 4.03 -14.36 -1.55
CA SER A 4 3.77 -13.45 -0.45
C SER A 4 3.01 -14.21 0.65
N PHE A 5 3.50 -14.10 1.88
CA PHE A 5 2.72 -14.46 3.06
C PHE A 5 1.75 -13.29 3.34
N ASP A 6 0.45 -13.59 3.32
CA ASP A 6 -0.62 -12.69 2.83
C ASP A 6 -1.15 -11.71 3.88
N LEU A 7 -0.30 -10.84 4.41
CA LEU A 7 -0.76 -9.65 5.14
C LEU A 7 -0.75 -8.46 4.18
N ALA A 8 -1.86 -8.28 3.47
CA ALA A 8 -2.12 -7.09 2.66
C ALA A 8 -3.46 -6.47 3.03
N VAL A 9 -3.51 -5.14 3.02
CA VAL A 9 -4.72 -4.35 3.12
C VAL A 9 -4.83 -3.48 1.87
N THR A 10 -5.94 -3.60 1.17
CA THR A 10 -6.23 -2.83 -0.04
C THR A 10 -7.46 -1.98 0.19
N ARG A 11 -7.33 -0.67 -0.06
CA ARG A 11 -8.42 0.29 -0.08
C ARG A 11 -8.73 0.67 -1.52
N PHE A 12 -10.00 0.97 -1.79
CA PHE A 12 -10.48 1.30 -3.13
C PHE A 12 -11.15 2.67 -3.11
N SER A 13 -10.98 3.43 -4.20
CA SER A 13 -11.68 4.73 -4.36
C SER A 13 -13.15 4.58 -4.75
N GLY A 14 -13.53 3.38 -5.19
CA GLY A 14 -14.83 3.10 -5.82
C GLY A 14 -14.88 3.39 -7.32
N ARG A 15 -13.87 4.07 -7.90
CA ARG A 15 -13.78 4.32 -9.34
C ARG A 15 -13.05 3.20 -10.07
N ARG A 16 -13.39 3.00 -11.35
CA ARG A 16 -12.66 2.08 -12.24
C ARG A 16 -11.29 2.65 -12.58
N ALA A 17 -10.30 1.77 -12.65
CA ALA A 17 -8.97 2.09 -13.15
C ALA A 17 -8.88 1.86 -14.67
N PRO A 18 -7.90 2.46 -15.36
CA PRO A 18 -7.50 2.03 -16.70
C PRO A 18 -7.17 0.54 -16.74
N LEU A 19 -7.34 -0.09 -17.90
CA LEU A 19 -7.02 -1.50 -18.06
C LEU A 19 -5.54 -1.77 -17.79
N HIS A 20 -5.24 -2.69 -16.87
CA HIS A 20 -3.86 -3.03 -16.56
C HIS A 20 -3.12 -3.56 -17.80
N PRO A 21 -1.89 -3.08 -18.09
CA PRO A 21 -1.15 -3.46 -19.30
C PRO A 21 -0.93 -4.97 -19.38
N GLY A 22 -0.71 -5.61 -18.22
CA GLY A 22 -0.43 -7.04 -18.13
C GLY A 22 1.06 -7.30 -18.23
N GLY A 23 1.44 -8.51 -18.66
CA GLY A 23 2.85 -8.86 -18.91
C GLY A 23 3.67 -9.19 -17.65
N VAL A 24 3.01 -9.43 -16.52
CA VAL A 24 3.69 -9.92 -15.31
C VAL A 24 4.13 -11.37 -15.53
N PRO A 25 5.43 -11.71 -15.36
CA PRO A 25 5.91 -13.07 -15.58
C PRO A 25 5.13 -14.10 -14.78
N HIS A 26 4.72 -15.19 -15.43
CA HIS A 26 3.98 -16.30 -14.83
C HIS A 26 2.59 -15.94 -14.28
N LEU A 27 2.03 -14.79 -14.63
CA LEU A 27 0.69 -14.36 -14.24
C LEU A 27 -0.16 -14.02 -15.47
N PRO A 28 -1.31 -14.69 -15.68
CA PRO A 28 -2.19 -14.36 -16.79
C PRO A 28 -2.71 -12.91 -16.73
N ASP A 29 -2.71 -12.23 -17.87
CA ASP A 29 -3.23 -10.86 -18.01
C ASP A 29 -4.67 -10.72 -17.50
N ALA A 30 -5.53 -11.71 -17.76
CA ALA A 30 -6.91 -11.69 -17.31
C ALA A 30 -7.03 -11.63 -15.78
N VAL A 31 -6.17 -12.36 -15.06
CA VAL A 31 -6.13 -12.31 -13.59
C VAL A 31 -5.64 -10.95 -13.11
N THR A 32 -4.59 -10.42 -13.74
CA THR A 32 -4.05 -9.09 -13.39
C THR A 32 -5.08 -7.99 -13.62
N ARG A 33 -5.75 -7.99 -14.77
CA ARG A 33 -6.77 -6.98 -15.13
C ARG A 33 -8.01 -7.05 -14.24
N GLU A 34 -8.38 -8.23 -13.76
CA GLU A 34 -9.45 -8.38 -12.79
C GLU A 34 -9.03 -7.83 -11.42
N ALA A 35 -7.84 -8.21 -10.94
CA ALA A 35 -7.30 -7.77 -9.65
C ALA A 35 -7.12 -6.24 -9.58
N TYR A 36 -6.78 -5.60 -10.70
CA TYR A 36 -6.54 -4.17 -10.82
C TYR A 36 -7.63 -3.47 -11.66
N SER A 37 -8.89 -3.88 -11.51
CA SER A 37 -10.02 -3.31 -12.25
C SER A 37 -10.51 -1.95 -11.73
N HIS A 38 -10.15 -1.61 -10.49
CA HIS A 38 -10.52 -0.38 -9.79
C HIS A 38 -9.28 0.34 -9.28
N GLU A 39 -9.43 1.62 -8.98
CA GLU A 39 -8.33 2.36 -8.36
C GLU A 39 -8.08 1.84 -6.94
N VAL A 40 -6.82 1.54 -6.62
CA VAL A 40 -6.43 0.93 -5.35
C VAL A 40 -5.28 1.69 -4.70
N SER A 41 -5.24 1.63 -3.38
CA SER A 41 -4.07 1.87 -2.54
C SER A 41 -3.90 0.61 -1.70
N SER A 42 -2.79 -0.08 -1.89
CA SER A 42 -2.51 -1.35 -1.23
C SER A 42 -1.25 -1.21 -0.40
N ALA A 43 -1.22 -1.90 0.74
CA ALA A 43 -0.02 -2.01 1.56
C ALA A 43 0.06 -3.42 2.15
N GLY A 44 1.26 -3.89 2.42
CA GLY A 44 1.45 -5.21 3.01
C GLY A 44 2.86 -5.45 3.52
N PHE A 45 3.19 -6.72 3.71
CA PHE A 45 4.50 -7.16 4.20
C PHE A 45 5.11 -8.24 3.31
N TRP A 46 6.41 -8.17 3.10
CA TRP A 46 7.20 -9.26 2.53
C TRP A 46 8.23 -9.76 3.55
N PRO A 47 8.42 -11.08 3.68
CA PRO A 47 9.45 -11.65 4.55
C PRO A 47 10.88 -11.52 3.97
N GLY A 48 11.03 -11.03 2.74
CA GLY A 48 12.29 -11.00 1.99
C GLY A 48 12.51 -12.25 1.12
N GLY A 49 13.66 -12.32 0.44
CA GLY A 49 14.06 -13.47 -0.40
C GLY A 49 13.45 -13.49 -1.81
N GLY A 50 12.94 -12.35 -2.27
CA GLY A 50 12.37 -12.16 -3.61
C GLY A 50 12.96 -10.94 -4.29
N THR A 51 12.11 -10.00 -4.72
CA THR A 51 12.53 -8.71 -5.30
C THR A 51 13.27 -7.82 -4.30
N VAL A 52 13.07 -8.06 -3.01
CA VAL A 52 13.77 -7.40 -1.89
C VAL A 52 14.38 -8.50 -1.02
N ASP A 53 15.68 -8.37 -0.72
CA ASP A 53 16.43 -9.38 0.04
C ASP A 53 16.13 -9.35 1.55
N PHE A 54 15.58 -8.26 2.04
CA PHE A 54 15.22 -8.05 3.44
C PHE A 54 13.70 -8.03 3.64
N ALA A 55 13.26 -8.27 4.88
CA ALA A 55 11.85 -8.14 5.24
C ALA A 55 11.44 -6.67 5.22
N ALA A 56 10.28 -6.36 4.63
CA ALA A 56 9.83 -4.98 4.47
C ALA A 56 8.31 -4.86 4.45
N PHE A 57 7.81 -3.72 4.89
CA PHE A 57 6.47 -3.27 4.56
C PHE A 57 6.51 -2.51 3.23
N TYR A 58 5.46 -2.65 2.43
CA TYR A 58 5.34 -1.99 1.14
C TYR A 58 4.02 -1.25 1.02
N SER A 59 3.95 -0.25 0.14
CA SER A 59 2.70 0.36 -0.29
C SER A 59 2.76 0.90 -1.72
N TYR A 60 1.74 0.60 -2.51
CA TYR A 60 1.59 1.09 -3.87
C TYR A 60 0.17 1.60 -4.13
N ALA A 61 0.02 2.33 -5.24
CA ALA A 61 -1.28 2.70 -5.78
C ALA A 61 -1.40 2.26 -7.25
N TYR A 62 -2.61 1.87 -7.66
CA TYR A 62 -2.89 1.57 -9.07
C TYR A 62 -4.18 2.27 -9.52
N PRO A 63 -4.16 3.06 -10.61
CA PRO A 63 -2.94 3.63 -11.18
C PRO A 63 -2.26 4.53 -10.14
N ALA A 64 -0.93 4.63 -10.18
CA ALA A 64 -0.21 5.57 -9.33
C ALA A 64 -0.61 7.01 -9.74
N PRO A 65 -1.15 7.84 -8.83
CA PRO A 65 -1.50 9.22 -9.17
C PRO A 65 -0.24 10.06 -9.42
N ALA A 66 -0.37 11.13 -10.18
CA ALA A 66 0.74 12.04 -10.44
C ALA A 66 1.29 12.62 -9.12
N GLY A 67 2.61 12.62 -8.94
CA GLY A 67 3.25 13.08 -7.71
C GLY A 67 3.40 12.02 -6.62
N PHE A 68 2.91 10.79 -6.83
CA PHE A 68 2.91 9.76 -5.79
C PHE A 68 4.32 9.33 -5.40
N ALA A 69 5.21 9.14 -6.38
CA ALA A 69 6.60 8.76 -6.15
C ALA A 69 7.39 9.84 -5.37
N GLU A 70 6.97 11.09 -5.47
CA GLU A 70 7.59 12.26 -4.84
C GLU A 70 6.93 12.63 -3.50
N ALA A 71 5.85 11.95 -3.11
CA ALA A 71 5.14 12.24 -1.89
C ALA A 71 6.04 12.02 -0.67
N ARG A 72 5.98 12.95 0.28
CA ARG A 72 6.66 12.79 1.57
C ARG A 72 5.88 11.82 2.43
N VAL A 73 6.46 10.66 2.67
CA VAL A 73 5.91 9.62 3.54
C VAL A 73 6.73 9.52 4.83
N GLU A 74 6.10 8.97 5.86
CA GLU A 74 6.71 8.69 7.15
C GLU A 74 6.86 7.18 7.36
N PRO A 75 7.74 6.71 8.25
CA PRO A 75 8.82 7.46 8.88
C PRO A 75 9.91 7.85 7.87
N ALA A 76 10.92 8.63 8.28
CA ALA A 76 12.02 9.03 7.40
C ALA A 76 12.84 7.86 6.81
N ALA A 77 12.70 6.66 7.39
CA ALA A 77 13.30 5.43 6.87
C ALA A 77 12.53 4.84 5.67
N ALA A 78 11.29 5.27 5.42
CA ALA A 78 10.53 4.86 4.25
C ALA A 78 11.02 5.61 3.01
N TYR A 79 11.02 4.92 1.86
CA TYR A 79 11.47 5.48 0.59
C TYR A 79 10.67 4.89 -0.58
N TYR A 80 10.64 5.59 -1.71
CA TYR A 80 10.03 5.07 -2.94
C TYR A 80 11.08 4.33 -3.77
N ASP A 81 10.82 3.07 -4.11
CA ASP A 81 11.66 2.30 -5.03
C ASP A 81 11.12 2.43 -6.46
N GLN A 82 11.89 3.08 -7.33
CA GLN A 82 11.51 3.35 -8.72
C GLN A 82 11.43 2.08 -9.58
N ASN A 83 12.18 1.03 -9.23
CA ASN A 83 12.16 -0.22 -10.00
C ASN A 83 10.92 -1.05 -9.64
N LEU A 84 10.51 -1.01 -8.37
CA LEU A 84 9.30 -1.66 -7.91
C LEU A 84 8.03 -0.84 -8.22
N GLY A 85 8.15 0.49 -8.24
CA GLY A 85 7.03 1.40 -8.39
C GLY A 85 6.23 1.59 -7.10
N GLU A 86 6.85 1.41 -5.94
CA GLU A 86 6.16 1.43 -4.64
C GLU A 86 7.03 1.94 -3.50
N PHE A 87 6.36 2.35 -2.41
CA PHE A 87 7.02 2.72 -1.17
C PHE A 87 7.45 1.47 -0.40
N VAL A 88 8.62 1.53 0.21
CA VAL A 88 9.22 0.45 1.01
C VAL A 88 9.62 1.02 2.36
N LEU A 89 9.29 0.29 3.43
CA LEU A 89 9.77 0.53 4.79
C LEU A 89 10.45 -0.75 5.30
N PRO A 90 11.78 -0.74 5.53
CA PRO A 90 12.49 -1.89 6.07
C PRO A 90 11.91 -2.33 7.43
N TYR A 91 11.71 -3.64 7.60
CA TYR A 91 11.20 -4.21 8.84
C TYR A 91 12.09 -3.86 10.05
N ASP A 92 13.40 -3.82 9.86
CA ASP A 92 14.33 -3.46 10.94
C ASP A 92 14.11 -2.03 11.46
N ALA A 93 13.75 -1.08 10.59
CA ALA A 93 13.42 0.27 11.00
C ALA A 93 12.18 0.31 11.92
N VAL A 94 11.22 -0.60 11.71
CA VAL A 94 10.05 -0.75 12.58
C VAL A 94 10.41 -1.48 13.86
N ARG A 95 11.14 -2.60 13.76
CA ARG A 95 11.55 -3.45 14.89
C ARG A 95 12.42 -2.71 15.90
N GLU A 96 13.26 -1.79 15.43
CA GLU A 96 14.21 -1.03 16.25
C GLU A 96 13.66 0.32 16.73
N ALA A 97 12.47 0.71 16.28
CA ALA A 97 11.82 1.94 16.72
C ALA A 97 11.42 1.87 18.21
N SER A 98 11.43 3.02 18.87
CA SER A 98 10.93 3.14 20.24
C SER A 98 9.44 2.82 20.36
N ASP A 99 8.69 3.05 19.28
CA ASP A 99 7.28 2.67 19.15
C ASP A 99 7.04 2.02 17.77
N PRO A 100 7.18 0.68 17.68
CA PRO A 100 7.00 -0.04 16.42
C PRO A 100 5.59 0.09 15.83
N ALA A 101 4.56 0.14 16.69
CA ALA A 101 3.17 0.23 16.25
C ALA A 101 2.90 1.59 15.60
N GLN A 102 3.28 2.67 16.26
CA GLN A 102 3.16 4.01 15.71
C GLN A 102 4.00 4.20 14.44
N THR A 103 5.21 3.62 14.40
CA THR A 103 6.10 3.71 13.24
C THR A 103 5.47 3.05 12.01
N LEU A 104 4.88 1.86 12.17
CA LEU A 104 4.18 1.18 11.08
C LEU A 104 2.90 1.93 10.68
N LEU A 105 2.11 2.40 11.65
CA LEU A 105 0.89 3.17 11.35
C LEU A 105 1.20 4.44 10.56
N ALA A 106 2.26 5.18 10.94
CA ALA A 106 2.68 6.38 10.21
C ALA A 106 2.98 6.09 8.73
N PHE A 107 3.59 4.94 8.44
CA PHE A 107 3.81 4.48 7.05
C PHE A 107 2.52 4.14 6.32
N LEU A 108 1.67 3.31 6.93
CA LEU A 108 0.40 2.90 6.31
C LEU A 108 -0.54 4.08 6.06
N GLU A 109 -0.53 5.07 6.94
CA GLU A 109 -1.37 6.26 6.88
C GLU A 109 -0.83 7.30 5.90
N SER A 110 0.48 7.60 5.95
CA SER A 110 1.08 8.61 5.06
C SER A 110 1.07 8.16 3.59
N THR A 111 1.33 6.89 3.31
CA THR A 111 1.25 6.32 1.95
C THR A 111 -0.18 6.28 1.42
N TYR A 112 -1.16 5.91 2.26
CA TYR A 112 -2.58 5.97 1.90
C TYR A 112 -3.03 7.41 1.61
N ARG A 113 -2.70 8.37 2.49
CA ARG A 113 -3.01 9.79 2.28
C ARG A 113 -2.42 10.31 0.99
N ALA A 114 -1.16 10.00 0.70
CA ALA A 114 -0.53 10.35 -0.56
C ALA A 114 -1.33 9.84 -1.76
N ALA A 115 -1.75 8.57 -1.75
CA ALA A 115 -2.56 7.99 -2.83
C ALA A 115 -3.94 8.64 -2.93
N ALA A 116 -4.65 8.79 -1.81
CA ALA A 116 -6.01 9.29 -1.77
C ALA A 116 -6.11 10.79 -2.09
N ASP A 117 -5.19 11.61 -1.58
CA ASP A 117 -5.17 13.06 -1.80
C ASP A 117 -4.77 13.38 -3.24
N LEU A 118 -3.68 12.78 -3.75
CA LEU A 118 -3.24 12.99 -5.13
C LEU A 118 -4.20 12.36 -6.15
N GLY A 119 -4.85 11.26 -5.76
CA GLY A 119 -5.89 10.61 -6.55
C GLY A 119 -7.24 11.32 -6.48
N GLY A 120 -7.43 12.33 -5.63
CA GLY A 120 -8.72 13.00 -5.46
C GLY A 120 -9.84 12.04 -5.05
N TRP A 121 -9.59 11.18 -4.07
CA TRP A 121 -10.58 10.24 -3.54
C TRP A 121 -11.57 10.95 -2.62
N ASP A 122 -12.80 10.48 -2.56
CA ASP A 122 -13.82 10.97 -1.62
C ASP A 122 -13.54 10.40 -0.22
N ARG A 123 -12.55 10.97 0.46
CA ARG A 123 -12.07 10.46 1.76
C ARG A 123 -13.15 10.56 2.84
N GLU A 124 -14.02 11.57 2.79
CA GLU A 124 -15.13 11.70 3.73
C GLU A 124 -16.12 10.54 3.62
N ALA A 125 -16.40 10.06 2.40
CA ALA A 125 -17.26 8.90 2.19
C ALA A 125 -16.56 7.55 2.47
N LEU A 126 -15.23 7.49 2.37
CA LEU A 126 -14.46 6.24 2.45
C LEU A 126 -13.86 5.96 3.83
N GLU A 127 -13.49 7.00 4.57
CA GLU A 127 -12.78 6.87 5.84
C GLU A 127 -13.72 6.65 7.02
N CYS A 128 -13.18 6.04 8.07
CA CYS A 128 -13.86 5.87 9.34
C CYS A 128 -12.90 6.15 10.49
N ALA A 129 -13.47 6.42 11.66
CA ALA A 129 -12.68 6.55 12.88
C ALA A 129 -11.91 5.27 13.18
N GLU A 130 -10.77 5.41 13.85
CA GLU A 130 -9.94 4.29 14.27
C GLU A 130 -10.75 3.30 15.11
N GLY A 131 -10.59 2.01 14.81
CA GLY A 131 -11.30 0.94 15.49
C GLY A 131 -10.72 0.66 16.87
N GLU A 132 -11.58 0.48 17.86
CA GLU A 132 -11.15 0.01 19.18
C GLU A 132 -11.24 -1.52 19.25
N PRO A 133 -10.17 -2.22 19.69
CA PRO A 133 -10.21 -3.68 19.82
C PRO A 133 -11.38 -4.16 20.66
N ARG A 134 -12.15 -5.10 20.12
CA ARG A 134 -13.34 -5.71 20.74
C ARG A 134 -14.54 -4.76 20.93
N LYS A 135 -14.54 -3.58 20.30
CA LYS A 135 -15.67 -2.65 20.32
C LYS A 135 -16.15 -2.37 18.89
N PRO A 136 -17.31 -2.89 18.49
CA PRO A 136 -17.86 -2.60 17.16
C PRO A 136 -18.21 -1.11 17.06
N ARG A 137 -17.95 -0.53 15.89
CA ARG A 137 -18.36 0.85 15.59
C ARG A 137 -19.89 0.92 15.55
N LEU A 138 -20.47 1.86 16.29
CA LEU A 138 -21.88 2.20 16.16
C LEU A 138 -22.04 3.06 14.91
N VAL A 139 -22.89 2.62 13.98
CA VAL A 139 -23.19 3.29 12.70
C VAL A 139 -24.61 3.79 12.66
#